data_AF-A0A0Q4EAI6-F1
#
_entry.id   AF-A0A0Q4EAI6-F1
#
_cell.length_a   1.000
_cell.length_b   1.000
_cell.length_c   1.000
_cell.angle_alpha   90.00
_cell.angle_beta   90.00
_cell.angle_gamma   90.00
#
_symmetry.space_group_name_H-M   'P 1'
#
loop_
_entity.id
_entity.type
_entity.pdbx_description
1 polymer ?
#
loop_
_entity_poly.entity_id
_entity_poly.type
_entity_poly.pdbx_seq_one_letter_code
_entity_poly.pdbx_strand_id
1 'polypeptide(L)' 'MPHQLDAPIAHAYRGQTMFLKFVWRRPNDDAPVAAKIIEQAPIHGLGEVAAELTGPWPDYPAAIDDAVSAAERWVDSQLP' A
#
# COMPACT_ATOMS: atom_id res chain seq x y z
N MET A 1 -9.68 1.79 18.59
CA MET A 1 -9.88 2.92 17.65
C MET A 1 -10.02 2.33 16.24
N PRO A 2 -11.23 2.05 15.72
CA PRO A 2 -11.38 1.12 14.59
C PRO A 2 -11.42 1.73 13.18
N HIS A 3 -11.49 3.07 13.04
CA HIS A 3 -11.82 3.69 11.73
C HIS A 3 -10.65 4.37 11.01
N GLN A 4 -9.47 4.48 11.64
CA GLN A 4 -8.30 5.11 11.02
C GLN A 4 -7.43 4.16 10.18
N LEU A 5 -7.62 2.84 10.32
CA LEU A 5 -6.75 1.82 9.68
C LEU A 5 -7.10 1.50 8.22
N ASP A 6 -8.22 1.99 7.72
CA ASP A 6 -8.67 1.76 6.33
C ASP A 6 -8.36 2.95 5.40
N ALA A 7 -7.73 4.00 5.94
CA ALA A 7 -7.24 5.11 5.13
C ALA A 7 -5.95 4.70 4.41
N PRO A 8 -5.81 4.98 3.10
CA PRO A 8 -4.56 4.75 2.41
C PRO A 8 -3.41 5.57 3.01
N ILE A 9 -2.23 4.98 3.08
CA ILE A 9 -1.00 5.68 3.48
C ILE A 9 -0.35 6.25 2.23
N ALA A 10 -0.12 7.57 2.20
CA ALA A 10 0.71 8.19 1.17
C ALA A 10 2.19 7.98 1.48
N HIS A 11 2.92 7.39 0.55
CA HIS A 11 4.36 7.12 0.65
C HIS A 11 5.08 7.82 -0.51
N ALA A 12 5.95 8.77 -0.18
CA ALA A 12 6.74 9.51 -1.16
C ALA A 12 8.16 8.94 -1.25
N TYR A 13 8.59 8.56 -2.45
CA TYR A 13 9.91 8.01 -2.70
C TYR A 13 10.41 8.45 -4.08
N ARG A 14 11.65 8.94 -4.15
CA ARG A 14 12.30 9.46 -5.39
C ARG A 14 11.44 10.43 -6.22
N GLY A 15 10.65 11.26 -5.55
CA GLY A 15 9.78 12.25 -6.21
C GLY A 15 8.46 11.68 -6.74
N GLN A 16 8.19 10.39 -6.56
CA GLN A 16 6.90 9.76 -6.85
C GLN A 16 6.12 9.56 -5.55
N THR A 17 4.80 9.74 -5.60
CA THR A 17 3.90 9.43 -4.47
C THR A 17 3.08 8.20 -4.80
N MET A 18 3.20 7.20 -3.94
CA MET A 18 2.49 5.92 -3.99
C MET A 18 1.48 5.88 -2.84
N PHE A 19 0.35 5.21 -3.04
CA PHE A 19 -0.66 5.01 -2.01
C PHE A 19 -0.72 3.53 -1.62
N LEU A 20 -0.52 3.25 -0.34
CA LEU A 20 -0.59 1.92 0.24
C LEU A 20 -1.99 1.72 0.80
N LYS A 21 -2.79 0.87 0.17
CA LYS A 21 -4.16 0.57 0.62
C LYS A 21 -4.24 -0.86 1.12
N PHE A 22 -4.65 -1.03 2.38
CA PHE A 22 -4.78 -2.35 3.00
C PHE A 22 -6.21 -2.87 2.89
N VAL A 23 -6.35 -4.17 2.67
CA VAL A 23 -7.63 -4.87 2.65
C VAL A 23 -7.74 -5.70 3.91
N TRP A 24 -8.75 -5.41 4.72
CA TRP A 24 -9.01 -6.07 5.99
C TRP A 24 -10.13 -7.08 5.84
N ARG A 25 -9.98 -8.26 6.46
CA ARG A 25 -11.06 -9.27 6.48
C ARG A 25 -12.14 -8.89 7.48
N ARG A 26 -11.75 -8.41 8.67
CA ARG A 26 -12.65 -7.87 9.68
C ARG A 26 -12.06 -6.60 10.29
N PRO A 27 -12.91 -5.70 10.82
CA PRO A 27 -12.43 -4.60 11.64
C PRO A 27 -11.61 -5.11 12.83
N ASN A 28 -10.45 -4.49 13.08
CA ASN A 28 -9.50 -4.83 14.15
C ASN A 28 -8.84 -6.22 14.06
N ASP A 29 -8.77 -6.84 12.88
CA ASP A 29 -7.83 -7.96 12.69
C ASP A 29 -6.38 -7.46 12.93
N ASP A 30 -5.51 -8.34 13.44
CA ASP A 30 -4.11 -7.97 13.77
C ASP A 30 -3.28 -7.60 12.54
N ALA A 31 -3.66 -8.12 11.37
CA ALA A 31 -3.02 -7.86 10.08
C ALA A 31 -4.06 -7.85 8.94
N PRO A 32 -3.80 -7.10 7.85
CA PRO A 32 -4.62 -7.14 6.65
C PRO A 32 -4.44 -8.47 5.89
N VAL A 33 -5.38 -8.77 5.00
CA VAL A 33 -5.28 -9.95 4.12
C VAL A 33 -4.57 -9.65 2.80
N ALA A 34 -4.59 -8.38 2.38
CA ALA A 34 -3.86 -7.92 1.20
C ALA A 34 -3.45 -6.45 1.34
N ALA A 35 -2.48 -6.04 0.53
CA ALA A 35 -2.06 -4.64 0.37
C ALA A 35 -1.99 -4.32 -1.12
N LYS A 36 -2.53 -3.17 -1.52
CA LYS A 36 -2.48 -2.64 -2.88
C LYS A 36 -1.57 -1.43 -2.91
N ILE A 37 -0.60 -1.47 -3.81
CA ILE A 37 0.29 -0.36 -4.12
C ILE A 37 -0.32 0.37 -5.30
N ILE A 38 -0.67 1.63 -5.10
CA ILE A 38 -1.46 2.40 -6.06
C ILE A 38 -0.65 3.63 -6.48
N GLU A 39 -0.40 3.78 -7.77
CA GLU A 39 0.18 4.99 -8.34
C GLU A 39 -0.88 6.00 -8.70
N GLN A 40 -0.51 7.28 -8.67
CA GLN A 40 -1.40 8.35 -9.06
C GLN A 40 -1.63 8.29 -10.57
N ALA A 41 -2.90 8.18 -10.98
CA ALA A 41 -3.27 8.20 -12.39
C ALA A 41 -3.27 9.64 -12.94
N PRO A 42 -3.29 9.84 -14.27
CA PRO A 42 -3.38 11.17 -14.88
C PRO A 42 -4.64 11.96 -14.47
N ILE A 43 -5.70 11.26 -14.06
CA ILE A 43 -6.96 11.87 -13.60
C ILE A 43 -6.91 11.99 -12.08
N HIS A 44 -7.05 13.22 -11.58
CA HIS A 44 -7.09 13.48 -10.14
C HIS A 44 -8.19 12.68 -9.44
N GLY A 45 -7.82 12.01 -8.36
CA GLY A 45 -8.72 11.15 -7.59
C GLY A 45 -8.81 9.71 -8.09
N LEU A 46 -8.16 9.38 -9.21
CA LEU A 46 -7.96 8.00 -9.68
C LEU A 46 -6.52 7.56 -9.44
N GLY A 47 -6.34 6.24 -9.34
CA GLY A 47 -5.03 5.60 -9.23
C GLY A 47 -5.03 4.24 -9.89
N GLU A 48 -3.86 3.81 -10.33
CA GLU A 48 -3.64 2.51 -10.97
C GLU A 48 -2.95 1.57 -9.98
N VAL A 49 -3.35 0.30 -9.96
CA VAL A 49 -2.74 -0.69 -9.05
C VAL A 49 -1.44 -1.17 -9.67
N ALA A 50 -0.32 -0.68 -9.15
CA ALA A 50 1.03 -1.05 -9.55
C ALA A 50 1.40 -2.46 -9.06
N ALA A 51 0.97 -2.82 -7.85
CA ALA A 51 1.19 -4.15 -7.28
C ALA A 51 0.11 -4.53 -6.27
N GLU A 52 -0.12 -5.83 -6.12
CA GLU A 52 -0.96 -6.41 -5.08
C GLU A 52 -0.17 -7.47 -4.32
N LEU A 53 -0.10 -7.31 -3.00
CA LEU A 53 0.54 -8.25 -2.09
C LEU A 53 -0.55 -9.01 -1.33
N THR A 54 -0.33 -10.30 -1.13
CA THR A 54 -1.20 -11.16 -0.32
C THR A 54 -0.43 -11.67 0.88
N GLY A 55 -1.08 -11.67 2.06
CA GLY A 55 -0.50 -12.21 3.28
C GLY A 55 -0.35 -13.75 3.27
N PRO A 56 -0.07 -14.37 4.44
CA PRO A 56 -0.25 -13.79 5.77
C PRO A 56 0.96 -12.97 6.26
N TRP A 57 0.68 -11.80 6.84
CA TRP A 57 1.62 -11.07 7.68
C TRP A 57 1.36 -11.37 9.17
N PRO A 58 2.39 -11.32 10.02
CA PRO A 58 2.23 -11.56 11.46
C PRO A 58 1.46 -10.43 12.16
N ASP A 59 1.59 -9.20 11.69
CA ASP A 59 0.93 -8.01 12.23
C ASP A 59 0.84 -6.89 11.17
N TYR A 60 0.18 -5.79 11.54
CA TYR A 60 0.05 -4.63 10.67
C TYR A 60 1.39 -3.93 10.33
N PRO A 61 2.33 -3.70 11.29
CA PRO A 61 3.65 -3.17 10.96
C PRO A 61 4.40 -3.98 9.90
N ALA A 62 4.41 -5.31 9.98
CA ALA A 62 5.06 -6.15 8.98
C ALA A 62 4.41 -6.01 7.59
N ALA A 63 3.09 -5.82 7.53
CA ALA A 63 2.38 -5.54 6.28
C ALA A 63 2.74 -4.16 5.71
N ILE A 64 2.98 -3.15 6.56
CA ILE A 64 3.44 -1.82 6.13
C ILE A 64 4.84 -1.92 5.54
N ASP A 65 5.77 -2.58 6.22
CA ASP A 65 7.18 -2.70 5.78
C ASP A 65 7.28 -3.38 4.41
N ASP A 66 6.50 -4.45 4.20
CA ASP A 66 6.45 -5.16 2.92
C ASP A 66 5.79 -4.30 1.82
N ALA A 67 4.71 -3.59 2.14
CA ALA A 67 4.05 -2.67 1.21
C ALA A 67 4.95 -1.50 0.80
N VAL A 68 5.70 -0.90 1.74
CA VAL A 68 6.71 0.13 1.47
C VAL A 68 7.80 -0.44 0.55
N SER A 69 8.34 -1.61 0.90
CA SER A 69 9.37 -2.27 0.09
C SER A 69 8.90 -2.61 -1.32
N ALA A 70 7.62 -2.97 -1.50
CA ALA A 70 7.03 -3.19 -2.82
C ALA A 70 6.83 -1.89 -3.61
N ALA A 71 6.41 -0.81 -2.95
CA ALA A 71 6.29 0.51 -3.57
C ALA A 71 7.64 1.04 -4.05
N GLU A 72 8.67 0.99 -3.21
CA GLU A 72 10.01 1.42 -3.59
C GLU A 72 10.57 0.58 -4.74
N ARG A 73 10.38 -0.75 -4.71
CA ARG A 73 10.76 -1.63 -5.84
C ARG A 73 10.03 -1.30 -7.13
N TRP A 74 8.75 -0.95 -7.07
CA TRP A 74 8.00 -0.51 -8.25
C TRP A 74 8.60 0.77 -8.82
N VAL A 75 8.77 1.80 -7.99
CA VAL A 75 9.39 3.08 -8.40
C VAL A 75 10.77 2.85 -9.01
N ASP A 76 11.60 2.02 -8.37
CA ASP A 76 12.94 1.70 -8.87
C ASP A 76 12.91 0.97 -10.21
N SER A 77 11.88 0.18 -10.50
CA SER A 77 11.70 -0.49 -11.79
C SER A 77 11.24 0.44 -12.93
N GLN A 78 10.73 1.64 -12.61
CA GLN A 78 10.35 2.65 -13.60
C GLN A 78 11.52 3.55 -13.99
N LEU A 79 12.67 3.44 -13.31
CA LEU A 79 13.84 4.25 -13.59
C LEU A 79 14.65 3.63 -14.74
N PRO A 80 15.28 4.46 -15.59
CA PRO A 80 16.13 4.00 -16.70
C PRO A 80 17.37 3.21 -16.26
#